data_AF-A0A973TER0-F1
#
_entry.id   AF-A0A973TER0-F1
#
_cell.length_a   1.000
_cell.length_b   1.000
_cell.length_c   1.000
_cell.angle_alpha   90.00
_cell.angle_beta   90.00
_cell.angle_gamma   90.00
#
_symmetry.space_group_name_H-M   'P 1'
#
loop_
_entity.id
_entity.type
_entity.pdbx_description
1 polymer ?
#
loop_
_entity_poly.entity_id
_entity_poly.type
_entity_poly.pdbx_seq_one_letter_code
_entity_poly.pdbx_strand_id
1 'polypeptide(L)'
;MANTQGSDKHGAGMRGSSGDMSVREAGQKGGEIRKEQLGPQGYSELGKMGGEARKEQLGPEGYSELGHKGGQRVSQLVEKGKQSEGGSSSSKR
;
A
#
# COMPACT_ATOMS: atom_id res chain seq x y z
N MET A 1 -39.13 -3.56 33.41
CA MET A 1 -38.01 -4.54 33.32
C MET A 1 -37.76 -4.79 31.86
N ALA A 2 -36.69 -4.20 31.31
CA ALA A 2 -36.43 -4.14 29.88
C ALA A 2 -35.75 -5.43 29.40
N ASN A 3 -36.37 -6.08 28.42
CA ASN A 3 -35.76 -7.13 27.61
C ASN A 3 -34.87 -6.48 26.56
N THR A 4 -33.59 -6.83 26.55
CA THR A 4 -32.77 -6.72 25.34
C THR A 4 -31.68 -7.79 25.41
N GLN A 5 -31.97 -8.94 24.79
CA GLN A 5 -30.95 -9.88 24.37
C GLN A 5 -30.10 -9.16 23.31
N GLY A 6 -29.01 -8.55 23.78
CA GLY A 6 -27.97 -7.99 22.93
C GLY A 6 -27.33 -9.15 22.18
N SER A 7 -27.61 -9.22 20.89
CA SER A 7 -27.06 -10.16 19.94
C SER A 7 -25.54 -10.07 19.90
N ASP A 8 -24.86 -11.00 20.56
CA ASP A 8 -23.45 -11.33 20.31
C ASP A 8 -23.30 -11.86 18.87
N LYS A 9 -23.19 -10.92 17.92
CA LYS A 9 -22.81 -11.20 16.53
C LYS A 9 -21.55 -10.43 16.19
N HIS A 10 -20.47 -10.72 16.90
CA HIS A 10 -19.13 -10.37 16.45
C HIS A 10 -18.44 -11.60 15.84
N GLY A 11 -18.39 -11.59 14.52
CA GLY A 11 -17.34 -12.23 13.73
C GLY A 11 -17.40 -13.75 13.66
N ALA A 12 -18.19 -14.27 12.73
CA ALA A 12 -17.88 -15.56 12.12
C ALA A 12 -16.53 -15.44 11.38
N GLY A 13 -15.43 -15.58 12.13
CA GLY A 13 -14.13 -15.81 11.55
C GLY A 13 -14.19 -17.13 10.79
N MET A 14 -14.05 -17.05 9.46
CA MET A 14 -13.91 -18.21 8.59
C MET A 14 -12.78 -19.11 9.12
N ARG A 15 -13.13 -20.12 9.92
CA ARG A 15 -12.29 -21.30 10.18
C ARG A 15 -12.30 -22.15 8.91
N GLY A 16 -11.59 -21.66 7.89
CA GLY A 16 -11.20 -22.46 6.74
C GLY A 16 -10.03 -23.34 7.16
N SER A 17 -10.24 -24.65 7.07
CA SER A 17 -9.27 -25.75 7.18
C SER A 17 -7.80 -25.31 7.27
N SER A 18 -7.25 -25.39 8.49
CA SER A 18 -5.82 -25.21 8.73
C SER A 18 -5.03 -26.31 8.03
N GLY A 19 -4.15 -25.92 7.11
CA GLY A 19 -3.14 -26.83 6.58
C GLY A 19 -2.58 -26.36 5.24
N ASP A 20 -1.42 -25.69 5.29
CA ASP A 20 -0.57 -25.29 4.18
C ASP A 20 -1.02 -24.06 3.36
N MET A 21 -0.93 -22.88 3.99
CA MET A 21 -0.78 -21.63 3.26
C MET A 21 0.68 -21.21 3.36
N SER A 22 1.33 -20.97 2.22
CA SER A 22 2.71 -20.50 2.22
C SER A 22 2.81 -19.09 2.85
N VAL A 23 3.97 -18.75 3.41
CA VAL A 23 4.23 -17.41 3.98
C VAL A 23 3.95 -16.30 2.95
N ARG A 24 4.23 -16.58 1.68
CA ARG A 24 3.96 -15.66 0.57
C ARG A 24 2.46 -15.44 0.38
N GLU A 25 1.67 -16.50 0.35
CA GLU A 25 0.20 -16.41 0.21
C GLU A 25 -0.44 -15.74 1.43
N ALA A 26 0.04 -16.04 2.64
CA ALA A 26 -0.41 -15.37 3.85
C ALA A 26 -0.11 -13.85 3.81
N GLY A 27 1.08 -13.47 3.34
CA GLY A 27 1.46 -12.07 3.15
C GLY A 27 0.60 -11.35 2.11
N GLN A 28 0.35 -11.99 0.97
CA GLN A 28 -0.53 -11.42 -0.07
C GLN A 28 -1.95 -11.23 0.46
N LYS A 29 -2.54 -12.28 1.05
CA LYS A 29 -3.90 -12.23 1.59
C LYS A 29 -4.04 -11.17 2.69
N GLY A 30 -3.05 -11.07 3.57
CA GLY A 30 -3.01 -10.03 4.61
C GLY A 30 -2.96 -8.61 4.01
N GLY A 31 -2.18 -8.43 2.94
CA GLY A 31 -2.12 -7.15 2.21
C GLY A 31 -3.44 -6.77 1.54
N GLU A 32 -4.11 -7.72 0.90
CA GLU A 32 -5.42 -7.50 0.26
C GLU A 32 -6.48 -7.11 1.29
N ILE A 33 -6.56 -7.84 2.41
CA ILE A 33 -7.48 -7.51 3.51
C ILE A 33 -7.19 -6.11 4.04
N ARG A 34 -5.92 -5.76 4.26
CA ARG A 34 -5.57 -4.43 4.76
C ARG A 34 -5.93 -3.33 3.76
N LYS A 35 -5.81 -3.61 2.46
CA LYS A 35 -6.19 -2.70 1.40
C LYS A 35 -7.68 -2.41 1.38
N GLU A 36 -8.50 -3.44 1.53
CA GLU A 36 -9.95 -3.30 1.63
C GLU A 36 -10.37 -2.55 2.89
N GLN A 37 -9.73 -2.84 4.04
CA GLN A 37 -10.05 -2.20 5.32
C GLN A 37 -9.72 -0.71 5.36
N LEU A 38 -8.53 -0.32 4.88
CA LEU A 38 -8.09 1.07 4.92
C LEU A 38 -8.63 1.90 3.75
N GLY A 39 -8.74 1.28 2.58
CA GLY A 39 -9.05 1.97 1.34
C GLY A 39 -8.05 3.09 0.98
N PRO A 40 -8.37 3.91 -0.03
CA PRO A 40 -7.51 4.99 -0.49
C PRO A 40 -7.24 6.06 0.57
N GLN A 41 -8.27 6.40 1.36
CA GLN A 41 -8.16 7.43 2.40
C GLN A 41 -7.22 6.98 3.53
N GLY A 42 -7.35 5.74 4.00
CA GLY A 42 -6.48 5.24 5.07
C GLY A 42 -5.00 5.19 4.66
N TYR A 43 -4.67 4.80 3.43
CA TYR A 43 -3.29 4.89 2.95
C TYR A 43 -2.80 6.33 2.76
N SER A 44 -3.68 7.24 2.35
CA SER A 44 -3.35 8.67 2.24
C SER A 44 -3.00 9.26 3.62
N GLU A 45 -3.76 8.91 4.65
CA GLU A 45 -3.49 9.33 6.03
C GLU A 45 -2.20 8.71 6.57
N LEU A 46 -1.98 7.40 6.34
CA LEU A 46 -0.72 6.74 6.71
C LEU A 46 0.49 7.38 6.03
N GLY A 47 0.38 7.70 4.74
CA GLY A 47 1.41 8.40 3.99
C GLY A 47 1.69 9.80 4.55
N LYS A 48 0.64 10.56 4.88
CA LYS A 48 0.77 11.89 5.50
C LYS A 48 1.48 11.79 6.86
N MET A 49 1.05 10.89 7.73
CA MET A 49 1.69 10.68 9.04
C MET A 49 3.17 10.30 8.90
N GLY A 50 3.50 9.40 7.97
CA GLY A 50 4.89 9.04 7.70
C GLY A 50 5.73 10.21 7.18
N GLY A 51 5.15 11.06 6.32
CA GLY A 51 5.78 12.27 5.82
C GLY A 51 6.06 13.29 6.91
N GLU A 52 5.08 13.59 7.77
CA GLU A 52 5.24 14.51 8.91
C GLU A 52 6.29 14.00 9.90
N ALA A 53 6.27 12.71 10.25
CA ALA A 53 7.29 12.11 11.11
C ALA A 53 8.69 12.24 10.51
N ARG A 54 8.81 12.08 9.18
CA ARG A 54 10.10 12.23 8.50
C ARG A 54 10.56 13.68 8.44
N LYS A 55 9.63 14.62 8.27
CA LYS A 55 9.89 16.05 8.30
C LYS A 55 10.40 16.51 9.67
N GLU A 56 9.82 16.00 10.74
CA GLU A 56 10.28 16.27 12.11
C GLU A 56 11.71 15.75 12.34
N GLN A 57 12.01 14.52 11.89
CA GLN A 57 13.34 13.92 12.05
C GLN A 57 14.43 14.59 11.21
N LEU A 58 14.12 14.96 9.97
CA LEU A 58 15.10 15.52 9.03
C LEU A 58 15.22 17.05 9.09
N GLY A 59 14.23 17.71 9.68
CA GLY A 59 14.04 19.14 9.55
C GLY A 59 13.62 19.58 8.14
N PRO A 60 13.39 20.88 7.94
CA PRO A 60 12.88 21.42 6.68
C PRO A 60 13.79 21.14 5.48
N GLU A 61 15.09 21.33 5.64
CA GLU A 61 16.08 21.15 4.56
C GLU A 61 16.19 19.69 4.13
N GLY A 62 16.31 18.77 5.08
CA GLY A 62 16.41 17.34 4.77
C GLY A 62 15.13 16.77 4.17
N TYR A 63 13.95 17.27 4.58
CA TYR A 63 12.69 16.87 3.96
C TYR A 63 12.55 17.38 2.52
N SER A 64 12.99 18.61 2.26
CA SER A 64 13.02 19.20 0.91
C SER A 64 13.93 18.40 -0.03
N GLU A 65 15.13 18.04 0.43
CA GLU A 65 16.07 17.21 -0.34
C GLU A 65 15.48 15.81 -0.64
N LEU A 66 14.80 15.21 0.34
CA LEU A 66 14.14 13.92 0.17
C LEU A 66 13.01 13.99 -0.87
N GLY A 67 12.20 15.05 -0.85
CA GLY A 67 11.18 15.31 -1.86
C GLY A 67 11.77 15.48 -3.26
N HIS A 68 12.86 16.25 -3.38
CA HIS A 68 13.58 16.45 -4.64
C HIS A 68 14.13 15.14 -5.22
N LYS A 69 14.78 14.30 -4.38
CA LYS A 69 15.25 12.97 -4.79
C LYS A 69 14.09 12.06 -5.23
N GLY A 70 12.97 12.10 -4.51
CA GLY A 70 11.76 11.37 -4.88
C GLY A 70 11.24 11.77 -6.27
N GLY A 71 11.14 13.06 -6.54
CA GLY A 71 10.71 13.60 -7.84
C GLY A 71 11.65 13.20 -8.99
N GLN A 72 12.97 13.28 -8.78
CA GLN A 72 13.95 12.82 -9.76
C GLN A 72 13.79 11.34 -10.09
N ARG A 73 13.54 10.50 -9.07
CA ARG A 73 13.33 9.07 -9.27
C ARG A 73 12.09 8.78 -10.11
N VAL A 74 10.99 9.48 -9.85
CA VAL A 74 9.75 9.35 -10.64
C VAL A 74 10.01 9.77 -12.09
N SER A 75 10.69 10.90 -12.30
CA SER A 75 11.04 11.38 -13.64
C SER A 75 11.84 10.34 -14.44
N GLN A 76 12.89 9.77 -13.83
CA GLN A 76 13.70 8.72 -14.44
C GLN A 76 12.90 7.46 -14.78
N LEU A 77 11.97 7.05 -13.92
CA LEU A 77 11.12 5.89 -14.17
C LEU A 77 10.14 6.13 -15.33
N VAL A 78 9.56 7.32 -15.40
CA VAL A 78 8.68 7.72 -16.51
C VAL A 78 9.45 7.79 -17.83
N GLU A 79 10.64 8.36 -17.83
CA GLU A 79 11.51 8.42 -19.01
C GLU A 79 11.91 7.02 -19.48
N LYS A 80 12.35 6.16 -18.55
CA LYS A 80 12.66 4.76 -18.85
C LYS A 80 11.45 3.99 -19.39
N GLY A 81 10.26 4.22 -18.83
CA GLY A 81 9.00 3.63 -19.31
C GLY A 81 8.71 4.01 -20.76
N LYS A 82 8.83 5.29 -21.09
CA LYS A 82 8.67 5.81 -22.47
C LYS A 82 9.68 5.19 -23.43
N GLN A 83 10.94 5.03 -23.01
CA GLN A 83 11.98 4.39 -23.83
C GLN A 83 11.71 2.89 -24.05
N SER A 84 11.14 2.19 -23.06
CA SER A 84 10.77 0.77 -23.21
C SER A 84 9.55 0.54 -24.10
N GLU A 85 8.61 1.49 -24.16
CA GLU A 85 7.42 1.40 -25.02
C GLU A 85 7.71 1.73 -26.49
N GLY A 86 8.74 2.54 -26.77
CA GLY A 86 9.16 2.87 -28.14
C GLY A 86 9.95 1.77 -28.88
N GLY A 87 10.33 0.67 -28.22
CA GLY A 87 11.23 -0.36 -28.75
C GLY A 87 10.59 -1.66 -29.23
N SER A 88 9.27 -1.84 -29.13
CA SER A 88 8.59 -3.13 -29.40
C SER A 88 7.85 -3.22 -30.75
N SER A 89 8.09 -2.30 -31.70
CA SER A 89 7.40 -2.27 -33.00
C SER A 89 8.22 -2.75 -34.21
N SER A 90 9.39 -3.39 -34.05
CA SER A 90 10.24 -3.72 -35.22
C SER A 90 10.85 -5.13 -35.24
N SER A 91 10.11 -6.16 -34.84
CA SER A 91 10.45 -7.53 -35.23
C SER A 91 9.28 -8.21 -35.92
N LYS A 92 9.01 -7.75 -37.14
CA LYS A 92 8.30 -8.52 -38.16
C LYS A 92 9.31 -8.95 -39.21
N ARG A 93 9.83 -10.17 -39.08
CA ARG A 93 10.34 -11.00 -40.17
C ARG A 93 10.15 -12.46 -39.79
#